data_AF-A0AA44JUV2-F1
#
_entry.id   AF-A0AA44JUV2-F1
#
_cell.length_a   1.000
_cell.length_b   1.000
_cell.length_c   1.000
_cell.angle_alpha   90.00
_cell.angle_beta   90.00
_cell.angle_gamma   90.00
#
_symmetry.space_group_name_H-M   'P 1'
#
loop_
_entity.id
_entity.type
_entity.pdbx_description
1 polymer ?
#
loop_
_entity_poly.entity_id
_entity_poly.type
_entity_poly.pdbx_seq_one_letter_code
_entity_poly.pdbx_strand_id
1 'polypeptide(L)'
;MTVEIDNSNVSALPSGGTLSYFESKWLQIGDVAAPLIIVMILGILLSGYFLLNKRSDVTLFFAKFTHSSYGQLLLTSIGILWASIISVFGGKLQEQWFEGKVWGTENLIFGISVIIALILSVLHYIYSQIKEQHNQSRPSYNAIQENSVHNVNVTSIVNSCMLDLKDVVTKEKREKGSFLGDNKNAEEYNNLLDSALKICMESILLVTKRISEGNDDVTVKANIFNLITSASAHASFIEQGEHKQEGESIFTKQSIDNSPFFLFSSNFHSRLEHCKYILACDQSYTCKIDRNNIFEQCGKVEEQDIPAICMPVSFSEFVSDNKLAHPNLFGAPEAITSNREVYIGNISEHVDKFFDDLKKSPDYKEHITGHYESSIRSYYAKDKDKPKSILSIPIGKFNLNINKLAYPSAYDQPACVLNIYVNRINFLENELKSEAFYSMLRPLCHNLSMLISLKIAYTNMLKVYTGTSNVVTSVSQPKEVANG
;
A
#
# COMPACT_ATOMS: atom_id res chain seq x y z
N MET A 1 -73.10 10.00 -96.84
CA MET A 1 -73.77 9.45 -95.65
C MET A 1 -72.69 9.22 -94.61
N THR A 2 -72.37 10.21 -93.76
CA THR A 2 -73.02 10.50 -92.46
C THR A 2 -72.93 9.27 -91.53
N VAL A 3 -72.30 9.32 -90.36
CA VAL A 3 -72.37 10.37 -89.33
C VAL A 3 -71.08 10.38 -88.47
N GLU A 4 -70.50 11.57 -88.29
CA GLU A 4 -69.60 11.92 -87.18
C GLU A 4 -70.40 11.95 -85.87
N ILE A 5 -69.84 11.39 -84.80
CA ILE A 5 -70.20 11.79 -83.44
C ILE A 5 -68.91 12.15 -82.70
N ASP A 6 -68.73 13.45 -82.60
CA ASP A 6 -67.84 14.15 -81.70
C ASP A 6 -68.34 14.00 -80.26
N ASN A 7 -67.42 13.77 -79.31
CA ASN A 7 -67.72 13.86 -77.88
C ASN A 7 -66.46 14.32 -77.14
N SER A 8 -66.29 15.63 -77.19
CA SER A 8 -65.62 16.43 -76.17
C SER A 8 -66.03 16.02 -74.76
N ASN A 9 -65.06 15.58 -73.94
CA ASN A 9 -65.08 15.81 -72.50
C ASN A 9 -63.66 15.75 -71.94
N VAL A 10 -63.05 16.93 -71.92
CA VAL A 10 -61.87 17.27 -71.12
C VAL A 10 -62.31 17.32 -69.66
N SER A 11 -62.02 16.27 -68.89
CA SER A 11 -62.01 16.34 -67.44
C SER A 11 -60.60 16.70 -66.98
N ALA A 12 -60.45 17.93 -66.53
CA ALA A 12 -59.27 18.40 -65.84
C ALA A 12 -59.06 17.58 -64.56
N LEU A 13 -57.99 16.77 -64.53
CA LEU A 13 -57.46 16.19 -63.30
C LEU A 13 -56.81 17.33 -62.49
N PRO A 14 -57.11 17.46 -61.18
CA PRO A 14 -56.55 18.52 -60.35
C PRO A 14 -55.05 18.29 -60.18
N SER A 15 -54.29 19.34 -60.46
CA SER A 15 -52.87 19.51 -60.15
C SER A 15 -52.57 19.09 -58.72
N GLY A 16 -51.59 18.19 -58.58
CA GLY A 16 -51.21 17.54 -57.33
C GLY A 16 -50.91 18.52 -56.20
N GLY A 17 -51.55 18.27 -55.06
CA GLY A 17 -51.15 18.85 -53.79
C GLY A 17 -49.72 18.43 -53.49
N THR A 18 -48.85 19.40 -53.26
CA THR A 18 -47.52 19.17 -52.68
C THR A 18 -47.72 18.54 -51.31
N LEU A 19 -47.51 17.22 -51.20
CA LEU A 19 -47.41 16.54 -49.91
C LEU A 19 -46.46 17.34 -49.03
N SER A 20 -46.83 17.58 -47.77
CA SER A 20 -45.93 18.29 -46.87
C SER A 20 -44.62 17.50 -46.75
N TYR A 21 -43.48 18.19 -46.60
CA TYR A 21 -42.17 17.54 -46.46
C TYR A 21 -42.20 16.42 -45.40
N PHE A 22 -42.97 16.60 -44.33
CA PHE A 22 -43.20 15.59 -43.30
C PHE A 22 -43.96 14.36 -43.79
N GLU A 23 -45.03 14.50 -44.55
CA GLU A 23 -45.76 13.36 -45.12
C GLU A 23 -44.89 12.58 -46.13
N SER A 24 -44.07 13.29 -46.92
CA SER A 24 -43.13 12.63 -47.85
C SER A 24 -42.05 11.81 -47.12
N LYS A 25 -41.60 12.30 -45.96
CA LYS A 25 -40.65 11.58 -45.10
C LYS A 25 -41.29 10.41 -44.37
N TRP A 26 -42.53 10.55 -43.93
CA TRP A 26 -43.29 9.44 -43.33
C TRP A 26 -43.55 8.30 -44.33
N LEU A 27 -43.87 8.62 -45.59
CA LEU A 27 -43.99 7.62 -46.65
C LEU A 27 -42.64 6.93 -46.94
N GLN A 28 -41.54 7.68 -46.89
CA GLN A 28 -40.18 7.16 -47.10
C GLN A 28 -39.76 6.18 -45.98
N ILE A 29 -40.23 6.42 -44.77
CA ILE A 29 -39.91 5.67 -43.56
C ILE A 29 -40.63 4.30 -43.54
N GLY A 30 -41.83 4.22 -44.13
CA GLY A 30 -42.55 2.97 -44.42
C GLY A 30 -42.82 2.07 -43.21
N ASP A 31 -43.20 0.81 -43.47
CA ASP A 31 -43.55 -0.17 -42.43
C ASP A 31 -42.33 -0.63 -41.59
N VAL A 32 -41.12 -0.36 -42.05
CA VAL A 32 -39.87 -0.82 -41.42
C VAL A 32 -39.44 0.08 -40.26
N ALA A 33 -39.82 1.36 -40.27
CA ALA A 33 -39.36 2.27 -39.23
C ALA A 33 -40.06 2.09 -37.89
N ALA A 34 -41.36 1.76 -37.89
CA ALA A 34 -42.08 1.49 -36.65
C ALA A 34 -41.40 0.38 -35.81
N PRO A 35 -41.09 -0.82 -36.37
CA PRO A 35 -40.37 -1.84 -35.60
C PRO A 35 -38.95 -1.40 -35.26
N LEU A 36 -38.25 -0.67 -36.13
CA LEU A 36 -36.88 -0.21 -35.83
C LEU A 36 -36.85 0.79 -34.66
N ILE A 37 -37.78 1.75 -34.61
CA ILE A 37 -37.93 2.71 -33.51
C ILE A 37 -38.25 1.97 -32.20
N ILE A 38 -39.15 0.99 -32.25
CA ILE A 38 -39.49 0.15 -31.08
C ILE A 38 -38.24 -0.56 -30.56
N VAL A 39 -37.46 -1.21 -31.44
CA VAL A 39 -36.23 -1.91 -31.03
C VAL A 39 -35.19 -0.92 -30.49
N MET A 40 -35.10 0.29 -31.05
CA MET A 40 -34.19 1.33 -30.57
C MET A 40 -34.56 1.81 -29.17
N ILE A 41 -35.83 2.10 -28.93
CA ILE A 41 -36.33 2.50 -27.61
C ILE A 41 -36.09 1.37 -26.61
N LEU A 42 -36.42 0.12 -26.95
CA LEU A 42 -36.17 -1.04 -26.10
C LEU A 42 -34.68 -1.22 -25.80
N GLY A 43 -33.81 -1.04 -26.78
CA GLY A 43 -32.36 -1.15 -26.60
C GLY A 43 -31.79 -0.06 -25.68
N ILE A 44 -32.27 1.17 -25.82
CA ILE A 44 -31.90 2.29 -24.93
C ILE A 44 -32.42 2.03 -23.51
N LEU A 45 -33.68 1.63 -23.36
CA LEU A 45 -34.26 1.31 -22.05
C LEU A 45 -33.54 0.15 -21.37
N LEU A 46 -33.19 -0.91 -22.12
CA LEU A 46 -32.46 -2.05 -21.60
C LEU A 46 -31.04 -1.68 -21.19
N SER A 47 -30.35 -0.86 -22.00
CA SER A 47 -29.02 -0.32 -21.67
C SER A 47 -29.08 0.57 -20.43
N GLY A 48 -30.09 1.44 -20.34
CA GLY A 48 -30.35 2.28 -19.17
C GLY A 48 -30.65 1.44 -17.91
N TYR A 49 -31.45 0.39 -18.05
CA TYR A 49 -31.73 -0.57 -16.97
C TYR A 49 -30.45 -1.22 -16.46
N PHE A 50 -29.58 -1.70 -17.35
CA PHE A 50 -28.29 -2.30 -16.95
C PHE A 50 -27.36 -1.30 -16.27
N LEU A 51 -27.31 -0.04 -16.75
CA LEU A 51 -26.49 1.00 -16.13
C LEU A 51 -26.99 1.41 -14.73
N LEU A 52 -28.31 1.57 -14.57
CA LEU A 52 -28.92 1.93 -13.28
C LEU A 52 -28.81 0.77 -12.28
N ASN A 53 -28.96 -0.47 -12.74
CA ASN A 53 -28.88 -1.67 -11.92
C ASN A 53 -27.55 -2.40 -12.08
N LYS A 54 -26.43 -1.66 -12.17
CA LYS A 54 -25.09 -2.23 -12.41
C LYS A 54 -24.62 -3.27 -11.38
N ARG A 55 -25.24 -3.29 -10.19
CA ARG A 55 -24.91 -4.20 -9.08
C ARG A 55 -25.88 -5.37 -8.91
N SER A 56 -26.94 -5.48 -9.74
CA SER A 56 -27.87 -6.60 -9.62
C SER A 56 -27.23 -7.90 -10.13
N ASP A 57 -27.65 -9.03 -9.57
CA ASP A 57 -27.14 -10.35 -9.97
C ASP A 57 -27.40 -10.66 -11.45
N VAL A 58 -28.55 -10.19 -11.95
CA VAL A 58 -28.95 -10.36 -13.36
C VAL A 58 -27.99 -9.58 -14.28
N THR A 59 -27.74 -8.29 -13.99
CA THR A 59 -26.80 -7.48 -14.79
C THR A 59 -25.41 -8.10 -14.74
N LEU A 60 -24.95 -8.54 -13.57
CA LEU A 60 -23.62 -9.12 -13.39
C LEU A 60 -23.46 -10.44 -14.14
N PHE A 61 -24.49 -11.28 -14.20
CA PHE A 61 -24.49 -12.52 -14.96
C PHE A 61 -24.28 -12.27 -16.46
N PHE A 62 -25.07 -11.38 -17.05
CA PHE A 62 -24.93 -11.03 -18.47
C PHE A 62 -23.60 -10.33 -18.76
N ALA A 63 -23.19 -9.41 -17.89
CA ALA A 63 -21.92 -8.69 -18.02
C ALA A 63 -20.70 -9.66 -17.96
N LYS A 64 -20.71 -10.64 -17.04
CA LYS A 64 -19.71 -11.72 -16.99
C LYS A 64 -19.67 -12.53 -18.28
N PHE A 65 -20.84 -12.91 -18.80
CA PHE A 65 -20.93 -13.66 -20.06
C PHE A 65 -20.30 -12.89 -21.23
N THR A 66 -20.55 -11.58 -21.35
CA THR A 66 -19.96 -10.76 -22.42
C THR A 66 -18.43 -10.68 -22.37
N HIS A 67 -17.83 -10.83 -21.19
CA HIS A 67 -16.37 -10.81 -21.02
C HIS A 67 -15.73 -12.21 -21.05
N SER A 68 -16.52 -13.28 -21.20
CA SER A 68 -16.00 -14.62 -21.47
C SER A 68 -15.41 -14.73 -22.89
N SER A 69 -14.61 -15.76 -23.18
CA SER A 69 -14.12 -16.03 -24.53
C SER A 69 -15.25 -16.16 -25.55
N TYR A 70 -16.39 -16.73 -25.15
CA TYR A 70 -17.59 -16.83 -25.99
C TYR A 70 -18.25 -15.46 -26.22
N GLY A 71 -18.29 -14.60 -25.20
CA GLY A 71 -18.81 -13.24 -25.30
C GLY A 71 -17.99 -12.35 -26.23
N GLN A 72 -16.66 -12.43 -26.14
CA GLN A 72 -15.72 -11.73 -27.04
C GLN A 72 -15.86 -12.21 -28.49
N LEU A 73 -16.02 -13.52 -28.70
CA LEU A 73 -16.28 -14.09 -30.03
C LEU A 73 -17.60 -13.58 -30.59
N LEU A 74 -18.66 -13.54 -29.77
CA LEU A 74 -19.98 -13.03 -30.17
C LEU A 74 -19.94 -11.54 -30.52
N LEU A 75 -19.27 -10.72 -29.71
CA LEU A 75 -19.08 -9.28 -30.00
C LEU A 75 -18.31 -9.06 -31.31
N THR A 76 -17.25 -9.85 -31.52
CA THR A 76 -16.47 -9.83 -32.77
C THR A 76 -17.32 -10.27 -33.96
N SER A 77 -18.14 -11.31 -33.80
CA SER A 77 -19.02 -11.82 -34.86
C SER A 77 -20.09 -10.80 -35.25
N ILE A 78 -20.65 -10.09 -34.28
CA ILE A 78 -21.60 -8.99 -34.53
C ILE A 78 -20.91 -7.82 -35.21
N GLY A 79 -19.68 -7.48 -34.82
CA GLY A 79 -18.88 -6.46 -35.50
C GLY A 79 -18.59 -6.82 -36.97
N ILE A 80 -18.24 -8.08 -37.24
CA ILE A 80 -18.02 -8.59 -38.61
C ILE A 80 -19.33 -8.53 -39.42
N LEU A 81 -20.44 -8.95 -38.82
CA LEU A 81 -21.77 -8.92 -39.45
C LEU A 81 -22.19 -7.48 -39.77
N TRP A 82 -21.97 -6.55 -38.85
CA TRP A 82 -22.23 -5.13 -39.06
C TRP A 82 -21.38 -4.55 -40.21
N ALA A 83 -20.07 -4.81 -40.22
CA ALA A 83 -19.18 -4.37 -41.30
C ALA A 83 -19.56 -4.99 -42.65
N SER A 84 -20.00 -6.24 -42.65
CA SER A 84 -20.46 -6.95 -43.85
C SER A 84 -21.78 -6.38 -44.38
N ILE A 85 -22.72 -5.99 -43.51
CA ILE A 85 -23.97 -5.32 -43.90
C ILE A 85 -23.66 -3.97 -44.57
N ILE A 86 -22.76 -3.17 -44.00
CA ILE A 86 -22.36 -1.89 -44.60
C ILE A 86 -21.69 -2.12 -45.96
N SER A 87 -20.84 -3.13 -46.09
CA SER A 87 -20.15 -3.42 -47.34
C SER A 87 -21.12 -3.87 -48.46
N VAL A 88 -22.04 -4.78 -48.14
CA VAL A 88 -22.96 -5.36 -49.13
C VAL A 88 -24.12 -4.41 -49.45
N PHE A 89 -24.66 -3.72 -48.45
CA PHE A 89 -25.85 -2.88 -48.59
C PHE A 89 -25.56 -1.39 -48.55
N GLY A 90 -24.29 -0.96 -48.46
CA GLY A 90 -23.90 0.44 -48.30
C GLY A 90 -24.50 1.37 -49.36
N GLY A 91 -24.50 0.94 -50.63
CA GLY A 91 -25.16 1.70 -51.70
C GLY A 91 -26.66 1.85 -51.46
N LYS A 92 -27.37 0.77 -51.10
CA LYS A 92 -28.81 0.83 -50.80
C LYS A 92 -29.13 1.66 -49.56
N LEU A 93 -28.33 1.53 -48.49
CA LEU A 93 -28.48 2.32 -47.26
C LEU A 93 -28.28 3.82 -47.56
N GLN A 94 -27.28 4.16 -48.38
CA GLN A 94 -27.05 5.53 -48.83
C GLN A 94 -28.25 6.09 -49.59
N GLU A 95 -28.78 5.34 -50.56
CA GLU A 95 -29.98 5.75 -51.31
C GLU A 95 -31.21 5.91 -50.40
N GLN A 96 -31.36 5.03 -49.40
CA GLN A 96 -32.49 5.06 -48.45
C GLN A 96 -32.39 6.21 -47.44
N TRP A 97 -31.18 6.60 -47.02
CA TRP A 97 -30.99 7.68 -46.04
C TRP A 97 -30.93 9.06 -46.68
N PHE A 98 -30.33 9.18 -47.87
CA PHE A 98 -30.02 10.48 -48.46
C PHE A 98 -30.81 10.78 -49.74
N GLU A 99 -31.19 9.77 -50.52
CA GLU A 99 -31.79 9.98 -51.86
C GLU A 99 -33.32 9.84 -51.90
N GLY A 100 -33.97 9.69 -50.74
CA GLY A 100 -35.44 9.68 -50.70
C GLY A 100 -36.09 8.31 -50.92
N LYS A 101 -35.31 7.21 -51.04
CA LYS A 101 -35.88 5.86 -51.23
C LYS A 101 -36.51 5.31 -49.95
N VAL A 102 -37.55 4.49 -50.12
CA VAL A 102 -38.28 3.84 -49.01
C VAL A 102 -37.37 2.88 -48.26
N TRP A 103 -37.45 2.88 -46.93
CA TRP A 103 -36.64 2.01 -46.08
C TRP A 103 -37.00 0.55 -46.27
N GLY A 104 -36.02 -0.24 -46.72
CA GLY A 104 -36.13 -1.68 -46.88
C GLY A 104 -35.70 -2.46 -45.64
N THR A 105 -35.78 -3.78 -45.73
CA THR A 105 -35.36 -4.70 -44.67
C THR A 105 -33.87 -4.59 -44.33
N GLU A 106 -33.06 -4.05 -45.25
CA GLU A 106 -31.64 -3.77 -45.03
C GLU A 106 -31.43 -2.81 -43.84
N ASN A 107 -32.26 -1.77 -43.72
CA ASN A 107 -32.23 -0.82 -42.60
C ASN A 107 -32.59 -1.47 -41.26
N LEU A 108 -33.54 -2.42 -41.29
CA LEU A 108 -33.95 -3.15 -40.09
C LEU A 108 -32.82 -4.03 -39.56
N ILE A 109 -32.19 -4.81 -40.43
CA ILE A 109 -31.08 -5.71 -40.07
C ILE A 109 -29.88 -4.87 -39.58
N PHE A 110 -29.57 -3.78 -40.29
CA PHE A 110 -28.54 -2.84 -39.87
C PHE A 110 -28.82 -2.28 -38.47
N GLY A 111 -30.00 -1.73 -38.25
CA GLY A 111 -30.38 -1.11 -36.98
C GLY A 111 -30.40 -2.10 -35.80
N ILE A 112 -30.94 -3.32 -36.01
CA ILE A 112 -30.91 -4.38 -34.99
C ILE A 112 -29.47 -4.72 -34.61
N SER A 113 -28.57 -4.88 -35.60
CA SER A 113 -27.17 -5.21 -35.33
C SER A 113 -26.46 -4.13 -34.50
N VAL A 114 -26.72 -2.85 -34.78
CA VAL A 114 -26.17 -1.70 -34.03
C VAL A 114 -26.69 -1.69 -32.59
N ILE A 115 -27.99 -1.96 -32.38
CA ILE A 115 -28.60 -1.96 -31.05
C ILE A 115 -28.08 -3.11 -30.19
N ILE A 116 -27.91 -4.30 -30.77
CA ILE A 116 -27.30 -5.43 -30.05
C ILE A 116 -25.85 -5.11 -29.69
N ALA A 117 -25.07 -4.55 -30.62
CA ALA A 117 -23.70 -4.13 -30.36
C ALA A 117 -23.62 -3.09 -29.21
N LEU A 118 -24.55 -2.13 -29.18
CA LEU A 118 -24.66 -1.14 -28.10
C LEU A 118 -24.89 -1.80 -26.74
N ILE A 119 -25.89 -2.69 -26.64
CA ILE A 119 -26.23 -3.40 -25.40
C ILE A 119 -25.03 -4.21 -24.89
N LEU A 120 -24.38 -4.97 -25.78
CA LEU A 120 -23.21 -5.77 -25.42
C LEU A 120 -22.03 -4.90 -25.00
N SER A 121 -21.82 -3.74 -25.64
CA SER A 121 -20.77 -2.80 -25.29
C SER A 121 -21.00 -2.18 -23.91
N VAL A 122 -22.24 -1.85 -23.57
CA VAL A 122 -22.61 -1.36 -22.23
C VAL A 122 -22.37 -2.42 -21.17
N LEU A 123 -22.79 -3.67 -21.41
CA LEU A 123 -22.53 -4.80 -20.50
C LEU A 123 -21.03 -5.06 -20.33
N HIS A 124 -20.27 -5.01 -21.42
CA HIS A 124 -18.81 -5.15 -21.40
C HIS A 124 -18.15 -4.03 -20.58
N TYR A 125 -18.60 -2.78 -20.76
CA TYR A 125 -18.13 -1.63 -19.98
C TYR A 125 -18.43 -1.78 -18.49
N ILE A 126 -19.65 -2.18 -18.11
CA ILE A 126 -20.04 -2.41 -16.71
C ILE A 126 -19.13 -3.48 -16.09
N TYR A 127 -18.92 -4.60 -16.78
CA TYR A 127 -18.03 -5.65 -16.27
C TYR A 127 -16.58 -5.19 -16.19
N SER A 128 -16.09 -4.46 -17.19
CA SER A 128 -14.74 -3.88 -17.21
C SER A 128 -14.53 -2.98 -16.00
N GLN A 129 -15.46 -2.06 -15.70
CA GLN A 129 -15.40 -1.23 -14.50
C GLN A 129 -15.42 -2.04 -13.19
N ILE A 130 -16.29 -3.06 -13.10
CA ILE A 130 -16.37 -3.90 -11.89
C ILE A 130 -15.09 -4.72 -11.71
N LYS A 131 -14.57 -5.30 -12.79
CA LYS A 131 -13.31 -6.05 -12.80
C LYS A 131 -12.14 -5.15 -12.40
N GLU A 132 -12.11 -3.93 -12.94
CA GLU A 132 -11.13 -2.92 -12.61
C GLU A 132 -11.21 -2.55 -11.12
N GLN A 133 -12.40 -2.25 -10.60
CA GLN A 133 -12.63 -2.00 -9.16
C GLN A 133 -12.25 -3.19 -8.27
N HIS A 134 -12.50 -4.42 -8.71
CA HIS A 134 -12.13 -5.62 -7.97
C HIS A 134 -10.63 -5.87 -7.96
N ASN A 135 -9.97 -5.70 -9.11
CA ASN A 135 -8.52 -5.80 -9.24
C ASN A 135 -7.81 -4.70 -8.43
N GLN A 136 -8.46 -3.54 -8.28
CA GLN A 136 -7.94 -2.41 -7.52
C GLN A 136 -8.10 -2.53 -6.00
N SER A 137 -8.86 -3.50 -5.46
CA SER A 137 -9.20 -3.55 -4.02
C SER A 137 -8.84 -4.84 -3.30
N ARG A 138 -8.54 -5.95 -4.00
CA ARG A 138 -8.27 -7.25 -3.37
C ARG A 138 -6.82 -7.70 -3.60
N PRO A 139 -6.11 -8.15 -2.55
CA PRO A 139 -4.86 -8.88 -2.72
C PRO A 139 -5.07 -10.11 -3.61
N SER A 140 -4.05 -10.50 -4.38
CA SER A 140 -4.12 -11.69 -5.22
C SER A 140 -4.27 -12.96 -4.37
N TYR A 141 -4.94 -13.98 -4.91
CA TYR A 141 -5.07 -15.28 -4.23
C TYR A 141 -3.70 -15.84 -3.81
N ASN A 142 -2.70 -15.73 -4.70
CA ASN A 142 -1.33 -16.14 -4.44
C ASN A 142 -0.72 -15.42 -3.25
N ALA A 143 -0.93 -14.10 -3.13
CA ALA A 143 -0.44 -13.33 -1.99
C ALA A 143 -1.10 -13.73 -0.67
N ILE A 144 -2.40 -14.00 -0.69
CA ILE A 144 -3.15 -14.46 0.48
C ILE A 144 -2.64 -15.85 0.92
N GLN A 145 -2.43 -16.76 -0.04
CA GLN A 145 -1.89 -18.09 0.22
C GLN A 145 -0.47 -18.00 0.79
N GLU A 146 0.41 -17.20 0.18
CA GLU A 146 1.78 -16.95 0.64
C GLU A 146 1.78 -16.42 2.08
N ASN A 147 0.96 -15.40 2.35
CA ASN A 147 0.82 -14.82 3.68
C ASN A 147 0.31 -15.84 4.71
N SER A 148 -0.63 -16.70 4.33
CA SER A 148 -1.17 -17.72 5.22
C SER A 148 -0.11 -18.76 5.61
N VAL A 149 0.70 -19.23 4.65
CA VAL A 149 1.78 -20.18 4.88
C VAL A 149 2.83 -19.58 5.81
N HIS A 150 3.32 -18.38 5.49
CA HIS A 150 4.30 -17.70 6.33
C HIS A 150 3.77 -17.36 7.72
N ASN A 151 2.50 -16.96 7.82
CA ASN A 151 1.90 -16.66 9.12
C ASN A 151 1.85 -17.88 10.04
N VAL A 152 1.50 -19.06 9.52
CA VAL A 152 1.52 -20.30 10.32
C VAL A 152 2.95 -20.63 10.77
N ASN A 153 3.93 -20.52 9.87
CA ASN A 153 5.33 -20.80 10.19
C ASN A 153 5.88 -19.84 11.25
N VAL A 154 5.69 -18.54 11.06
CA VAL A 154 6.16 -17.50 12.01
C VAL A 154 5.44 -17.63 13.35
N THR A 155 4.14 -17.91 13.37
CA THR A 155 3.40 -18.13 14.63
C THR A 155 3.98 -19.30 15.42
N SER A 156 4.36 -20.39 14.74
CA SER A 156 5.04 -21.53 15.39
C SER A 156 6.37 -21.10 16.02
N ILE A 157 7.18 -20.32 15.30
CA ILE A 157 8.46 -19.79 15.80
C ILE A 157 8.24 -18.88 17.02
N VAL A 158 7.26 -17.97 16.98
CA VAL A 158 6.92 -17.10 18.11
C VAL A 158 6.55 -17.93 19.34
N ASN A 159 5.70 -18.94 19.17
CA ASN A 159 5.30 -19.82 20.28
C ASN A 159 6.51 -20.55 20.89
N SER A 160 7.44 -21.04 20.07
CA SER A 160 8.70 -21.63 20.55
C SER A 160 9.52 -20.62 21.35
N CYS A 161 9.72 -19.40 20.84
CA CYS A 161 10.46 -18.34 21.54
C CYS A 161 9.81 -17.99 22.89
N MET A 162 8.47 -17.99 22.97
CA MET A 162 7.72 -17.75 24.21
C MET A 162 7.90 -18.88 25.23
N LEU A 163 7.89 -20.15 24.77
CA LEU A 163 8.11 -21.31 25.63
C LEU A 163 9.54 -21.32 26.18
N ASP A 164 10.51 -21.01 25.33
CA ASP A 164 11.92 -20.89 25.73
C ASP A 164 12.11 -19.77 26.76
N LEU A 165 11.48 -18.60 26.59
CA LEU A 165 11.51 -17.54 27.61
C LEU A 165 10.93 -18.01 28.95
N LYS A 166 9.83 -18.78 28.90
CA LYS A 166 9.21 -19.33 30.10
C LYS A 166 10.14 -20.29 30.84
N ASP A 167 10.90 -21.09 30.11
CA ASP A 167 11.92 -21.97 30.67
C ASP A 167 13.06 -21.17 31.32
N VAL A 168 13.57 -20.13 30.64
CA VAL A 168 14.57 -19.19 31.19
C VAL A 168 14.09 -18.60 32.52
N VAL A 169 12.87 -18.07 32.54
CA VAL A 169 12.26 -17.49 33.75
C VAL A 169 12.12 -18.53 34.87
N THR A 170 11.78 -19.75 34.52
CA THR A 170 11.61 -20.84 35.50
C THR A 170 12.95 -21.26 36.10
N LYS A 171 14.00 -21.37 35.29
CA LYS A 171 15.37 -21.65 35.73
C LYS A 171 15.88 -20.57 36.67
N GLU A 172 15.75 -19.30 36.28
CA GLU A 172 16.17 -18.16 37.10
C GLU A 172 15.41 -18.02 38.43
N LYS A 173 14.13 -18.45 38.48
CA LYS A 173 13.37 -18.50 39.74
C LYS A 173 13.82 -19.61 40.69
N ARG A 174 14.29 -20.74 40.14
CA ARG A 174 14.79 -21.87 40.94
C ARG A 174 16.17 -21.57 41.49
N GLU A 175 17.04 -21.02 40.64
CA GLU A 175 18.41 -20.68 40.99
C GLU A 175 18.83 -19.43 40.19
N LYS A 176 19.05 -18.31 40.91
CA LYS A 176 19.42 -17.03 40.31
C LYS A 176 20.77 -17.17 39.60
N GLY A 177 20.83 -16.78 38.33
CA GLY A 177 22.02 -16.84 37.50
C GLY A 177 22.28 -18.20 36.84
N SER A 178 21.39 -19.19 37.03
CA SER A 178 21.52 -20.51 36.37
C SER A 178 21.44 -20.44 34.84
N PHE A 179 20.82 -19.40 34.29
CA PHE A 179 20.75 -19.16 32.85
C PHE A 179 21.41 -17.82 32.49
N LEU A 180 21.01 -16.72 33.13
CA LEU A 180 21.49 -15.37 32.82
C LEU A 180 22.95 -15.13 33.25
N GLY A 181 23.47 -15.96 34.16
CA GLY A 181 24.90 -15.95 34.53
C GLY A 181 25.78 -16.77 33.60
N ASP A 182 25.18 -17.63 32.75
CA ASP A 182 25.89 -18.35 31.72
C ASP A 182 25.83 -17.55 30.41
N ASN A 183 26.92 -16.85 30.10
CA ASN A 183 27.03 -16.03 28.90
C ASN A 183 26.67 -16.79 27.62
N LYS A 184 26.98 -18.09 27.55
CA LYS A 184 26.70 -18.90 26.35
C LYS A 184 25.21 -19.10 26.18
N ASN A 185 24.51 -19.52 27.23
CA ASN A 185 23.05 -19.72 27.19
C ASN A 185 22.32 -18.41 26.90
N ALA A 186 22.79 -17.30 27.51
CA ALA A 186 22.23 -15.99 27.29
C ALA A 186 22.39 -15.53 25.83
N GLU A 187 23.57 -15.69 25.25
CA GLU A 187 23.86 -15.35 23.86
C GLU A 187 23.10 -16.25 22.87
N GLU A 188 23.01 -17.55 23.14
CA GLU A 188 22.25 -18.50 22.31
C GLU A 188 20.77 -18.11 22.20
N TYR A 189 20.13 -17.75 23.32
CA TYR A 189 18.73 -17.30 23.30
C TYR A 189 18.57 -15.94 22.60
N ASN A 190 19.53 -15.03 22.79
CA ASN A 190 19.55 -13.75 22.10
C ASN A 190 19.61 -13.94 20.56
N ASN A 191 20.49 -14.84 20.10
CA ASN A 191 20.65 -15.18 18.69
C ASN A 191 19.41 -15.89 18.12
N LEU A 192 18.73 -16.71 18.92
CA LEU A 192 17.46 -17.34 18.55
C LEU A 192 16.37 -16.30 18.28
N LEU A 193 16.24 -15.28 19.13
CA LEU A 193 15.30 -14.18 18.92
C LEU A 193 15.65 -13.35 17.67
N ASP A 194 16.94 -13.09 17.43
CA ASP A 194 17.39 -12.36 16.24
C ASP A 194 17.12 -13.13 14.95
N SER A 195 17.33 -14.45 14.97
CA SER A 195 16.96 -15.33 13.87
C SER A 195 15.46 -15.31 13.61
N ALA A 196 14.63 -15.39 14.66
CA ALA A 196 13.18 -15.32 14.54
C ALA A 196 12.69 -13.99 13.94
N LEU A 197 13.27 -12.86 14.37
CA LEU A 197 12.98 -11.53 13.81
C LEU A 197 13.33 -11.48 12.32
N LYS A 198 14.50 -11.98 11.92
CA LYS A 198 14.93 -12.05 10.52
C LYS A 198 13.97 -12.87 9.67
N ILE A 199 13.59 -14.07 10.13
CA ILE A 199 12.63 -14.93 9.42
C ILE A 199 11.28 -14.21 9.24
N CYS A 200 10.80 -13.51 10.28
CA CYS A 200 9.55 -12.75 10.18
C CYS A 200 9.64 -11.62 9.13
N MET A 201 10.77 -10.90 9.10
CA MET A 201 11.03 -9.85 8.10
C MET A 201 11.12 -10.42 6.68
N GLU A 202 11.80 -11.55 6.48
CA GLU A 202 11.88 -12.26 5.21
C GLU A 202 10.50 -12.71 4.71
N SER A 203 9.67 -13.26 5.61
CA SER A 203 8.28 -13.60 5.32
C SER A 203 7.46 -12.39 4.84
N ILE A 204 7.60 -11.23 5.48
CA ILE A 204 6.92 -9.99 5.07
C ILE A 204 7.37 -9.57 3.66
N LEU A 205 8.68 -9.68 3.36
CA LEU A 205 9.22 -9.37 2.04
C LEU A 205 8.69 -10.30 0.95
N LEU A 206 8.59 -11.60 1.21
CA LEU A 206 8.04 -12.59 0.26
C LEU A 206 6.58 -12.26 -0.08
N VAL A 207 5.78 -11.99 0.94
CA VAL A 207 4.37 -11.62 0.76
C VAL A 207 4.24 -10.31 -0.04
N THR A 208 5.08 -9.32 0.27
CA THR A 208 5.12 -8.03 -0.46
C THR A 208 5.49 -8.23 -1.93
N LYS A 209 6.52 -9.05 -2.19
CA LYS A 209 6.97 -9.37 -3.55
C LYS A 209 5.89 -10.13 -4.32
N ARG A 210 5.17 -11.05 -3.68
CA ARG A 210 4.04 -11.79 -4.27
C ARG A 210 2.87 -10.88 -4.69
N ILE A 211 2.64 -9.76 -4.00
CA ILE A 211 1.64 -8.77 -4.42
C ILE A 211 2.08 -7.99 -5.65
N SER A 212 3.39 -7.87 -5.86
CA SER A 212 3.96 -7.22 -7.04
C SER A 212 4.04 -8.14 -8.26
N GLU A 213 3.46 -9.35 -8.20
CA GLU A 213 3.42 -10.34 -9.28
C GLU A 213 2.98 -9.75 -10.62
N GLY A 214 3.72 -10.08 -11.68
CA GLY A 214 3.57 -9.49 -13.02
C GLY A 214 4.54 -8.35 -13.32
N ASN A 215 5.40 -7.97 -12.36
CA ASN A 215 6.47 -6.98 -12.55
C ASN A 215 7.81 -7.57 -12.11
N ASP A 216 8.57 -8.10 -13.06
CA ASP A 216 9.76 -8.90 -12.77
C ASP A 216 10.91 -8.07 -12.16
N ASP A 217 10.99 -6.76 -12.44
CA ASP A 217 12.08 -5.88 -11.98
C ASP A 217 11.89 -5.25 -10.59
N VAL A 218 10.97 -5.78 -9.77
CA VAL A 218 10.68 -5.20 -8.44
C VAL A 218 11.69 -5.69 -7.40
N THR A 219 12.35 -4.76 -6.72
CA THR A 219 13.17 -4.99 -5.52
C THR A 219 12.43 -4.48 -4.30
N VAL A 220 12.36 -5.30 -3.26
CA VAL A 220 11.69 -4.96 -2.00
C VAL A 220 12.71 -5.02 -0.88
N LYS A 221 12.76 -3.96 -0.07
CA LYS A 221 13.64 -3.82 1.09
C LYS A 221 12.79 -3.48 2.30
N ALA A 222 13.07 -4.09 3.44
CA ALA A 222 12.37 -3.79 4.68
C ALA A 222 13.37 -3.52 5.79
N ASN A 223 13.06 -2.56 6.66
CA ASN A 223 13.85 -2.27 7.85
C ASN A 223 12.96 -1.87 9.03
N ILE A 224 13.56 -1.84 10.21
CA ILE A 224 12.89 -1.52 11.47
C ILE A 224 13.53 -0.25 12.04
N PHE A 225 12.70 0.75 12.30
CA PHE A 225 13.07 1.96 13.02
C PHE A 225 12.60 1.86 14.47
N ASN A 226 13.53 1.66 15.40
CA ASN A 226 13.25 1.60 16.83
C ASN A 226 12.88 2.99 17.36
N LEU A 227 11.82 3.07 18.17
CA LEU A 227 11.37 4.32 18.79
C LEU A 227 12.12 4.55 20.10
N ILE A 228 12.90 5.62 20.18
CA ILE A 228 13.73 5.98 21.33
C ILE A 228 13.28 7.34 21.85
N THR A 229 13.13 7.51 23.17
CA THR A 229 12.83 8.85 23.71
C THR A 229 14.07 9.76 23.60
N SER A 230 13.88 11.01 23.20
CA SER A 230 14.98 11.98 23.11
C SER A 230 15.66 12.19 24.48
N ALA A 231 14.88 12.19 25.55
CA ALA A 231 15.39 12.29 26.93
C ALA A 231 16.29 11.10 27.31
N SER A 232 15.89 9.86 27.02
CA SER A 232 16.73 8.68 27.30
C SER A 232 18.00 8.68 26.45
N ALA A 233 17.90 9.07 25.18
CA ALA A 233 19.07 9.23 24.32
C ALA A 233 20.04 10.24 24.92
N HIS A 234 19.55 11.44 25.24
CA HIS A 234 20.34 12.52 25.81
C HIS A 234 21.08 12.11 27.09
N ALA A 235 20.37 11.47 28.03
CA ALA A 235 20.96 10.99 29.28
C ALA A 235 22.09 9.97 29.05
N SER A 236 21.86 8.96 28.21
CA SER A 236 22.89 7.93 27.96
C SER A 236 24.14 8.48 27.27
N PHE A 237 23.97 9.37 26.29
CA PHE A 237 25.10 9.92 25.54
C PHE A 237 25.98 10.86 26.36
N ILE A 238 25.42 11.54 27.37
CA ILE A 238 26.22 12.36 28.31
C ILE A 238 27.10 11.49 29.21
N GLU A 239 26.55 10.38 29.71
CA GLU A 239 27.27 9.52 30.65
C GLU A 239 28.34 8.64 29.97
N GLN A 240 28.09 8.20 28.73
CA GLN A 240 28.86 7.10 28.13
C GLN A 240 29.35 7.36 26.69
N GLY A 241 28.96 8.46 26.04
CA GLY A 241 29.29 8.73 24.63
C GLY A 241 28.54 7.88 23.60
N GLU A 242 27.89 6.80 24.03
CA GLU A 242 27.03 5.91 23.25
C GLU A 242 25.68 5.69 23.94
N HIS A 243 24.64 5.36 23.18
CA HIS A 243 23.34 5.04 23.76
C HIS A 243 23.24 3.53 23.89
N LYS A 244 23.20 3.04 25.12
CA LYS A 244 22.99 1.61 25.38
C LYS A 244 21.52 1.24 25.17
N GLN A 245 21.13 1.02 23.92
CA GLN A 245 20.08 0.06 23.66
C GLN A 245 20.67 -1.34 23.84
N GLU A 246 20.29 -2.00 24.94
CA GLU A 246 20.09 -3.45 25.08
C GLU A 246 20.89 -4.36 24.11
N GLY A 247 22.22 -4.27 24.13
CA GLY A 247 23.18 -4.90 23.20
C GLY A 247 24.34 -3.95 22.86
N GLU A 248 25.32 -4.39 22.06
CA GLU A 248 26.27 -3.48 21.39
C GLU A 248 25.46 -2.61 20.43
N SER A 249 25.11 -1.39 20.86
CA SER A 249 24.19 -0.56 20.12
C SER A 249 24.88 0.13 18.95
N ILE A 250 24.44 -0.16 17.73
CA ILE A 250 24.84 0.59 16.54
C ILE A 250 24.31 2.04 16.52
N PHE A 251 23.48 2.42 17.50
CA PHE A 251 22.95 3.76 17.65
C PHE A 251 23.89 4.61 18.54
N THR A 252 24.76 5.34 17.87
CA THR A 252 25.79 6.19 18.48
C THR A 252 25.44 7.67 18.40
N LYS A 253 26.19 8.53 19.12
CA LYS A 253 26.05 9.98 19.00
C LYS A 253 26.23 10.45 17.55
N GLN A 254 27.20 9.85 16.86
CA GLN A 254 27.49 10.09 15.45
C GLN A 254 26.31 9.73 14.53
N SER A 255 25.48 8.77 14.91
CA SER A 255 24.24 8.43 14.19
C SER A 255 23.24 9.58 14.15
N ILE A 256 23.13 10.33 15.26
CA ILE A 256 22.29 11.54 15.31
C ILE A 256 22.93 12.68 14.54
N ASP A 257 24.24 12.91 14.72
CA ASP A 257 24.97 14.01 14.10
C ASP A 257 25.02 13.89 12.56
N ASN A 258 25.19 12.67 12.05
CA ASN A 258 25.29 12.40 10.61
C ASN A 258 23.93 12.26 9.91
N SER A 259 22.84 12.14 10.67
CA SER A 259 21.52 11.95 10.05
C SER A 259 21.00 13.23 9.38
N PRO A 260 20.49 13.14 8.14
CA PRO A 260 20.06 14.30 7.36
C PRO A 260 18.69 14.86 7.77
N PHE A 261 17.96 14.18 8.65
CA PHE A 261 16.55 14.47 8.91
C PHE A 261 16.29 15.54 9.98
N PHE A 262 17.32 15.97 10.70
CA PHE A 262 17.19 17.01 11.72
C PHE A 262 17.28 18.40 11.09
N LEU A 263 16.21 19.19 11.17
CA LEU A 263 16.19 20.58 10.71
C LEU A 263 17.07 21.44 11.60
N PHE A 264 16.83 21.40 12.92
CA PHE A 264 17.64 22.09 13.93
C PHE A 264 18.89 21.26 14.24
N SER A 265 19.95 21.51 13.48
CA SER A 265 21.15 20.67 13.43
C SER A 265 22.42 21.35 13.97
N SER A 266 22.29 22.52 14.60
CA SER A 266 23.40 23.36 15.08
C SER A 266 24.39 22.62 15.99
N ASN A 267 23.88 21.75 16.84
CA ASN A 267 24.65 20.84 17.68
C ASN A 267 23.79 19.64 18.11
N PHE A 268 24.43 18.63 18.68
CA PHE A 268 23.79 17.42 19.18
C PHE A 268 22.62 17.68 20.14
N HIS A 269 22.77 18.63 21.07
CA HIS A 269 21.75 18.94 22.06
C HIS A 269 20.50 19.55 21.39
N SER A 270 20.69 20.50 20.47
CA SER A 270 19.62 21.10 19.68
C SER A 270 18.87 20.05 18.84
N ARG A 271 19.53 19.01 18.34
CA ARG A 271 18.84 17.92 17.64
C ARG A 271 17.84 17.19 18.55
N LEU A 272 18.21 16.97 19.83
CA LEU A 272 17.41 16.23 20.79
C LEU A 272 16.34 17.05 21.51
N GLU A 273 16.62 18.32 21.80
CA GLU A 273 15.67 19.20 22.50
C GLU A 273 14.40 19.49 21.68
N HIS A 274 14.49 19.43 20.36
CA HIS A 274 13.41 19.80 19.45
C HIS A 274 12.56 18.59 18.98
N CYS A 275 12.72 17.41 19.58
CA CYS A 275 11.85 16.25 19.34
C CYS A 275 11.57 15.46 20.63
N LYS A 276 10.44 14.72 20.64
CA LYS A 276 10.07 13.84 21.76
C LYS A 276 10.70 12.46 21.61
N TYR A 277 10.77 11.97 20.38
CA TYR A 277 11.34 10.68 20.07
C TYR A 277 12.28 10.78 18.86
N ILE A 278 13.08 9.73 18.71
CA ILE A 278 13.98 9.48 17.60
C ILE A 278 13.64 8.08 17.09
N LEU A 279 13.42 7.98 15.78
CA LEU A 279 13.35 6.71 15.07
C LEU A 279 14.75 6.35 14.59
N ALA A 280 15.35 5.34 15.21
CA ALA A 280 16.69 4.85 14.84
C ALA A 280 16.57 3.57 14.01
N CYS A 281 17.01 3.61 12.76
CA CYS A 281 17.02 2.45 11.88
C CYS A 281 18.14 1.50 12.30
N ASP A 282 17.77 0.32 12.73
CA ASP A 282 18.75 -0.74 12.94
C ASP A 282 19.03 -1.44 11.61
N GLN A 283 20.22 -1.19 11.03
CA GLN A 283 20.59 -1.77 9.74
C GLN A 283 20.81 -3.29 9.82
N SER A 284 21.05 -3.86 11.01
CA SER A 284 21.26 -5.30 11.19
C SER A 284 20.00 -6.14 10.90
N TYR A 285 18.81 -5.53 11.01
CA TYR A 285 17.52 -6.13 10.64
C TYR A 285 17.00 -5.65 9.29
N THR A 286 17.83 -4.96 8.49
CA THR A 286 17.45 -4.60 7.13
C THR A 286 17.57 -5.82 6.24
N CYS A 287 16.45 -6.24 5.65
CA CYS A 287 16.35 -7.37 4.75
C CYS A 287 15.98 -6.87 3.35
N LYS A 288 16.42 -7.59 2.31
CA LYS A 288 16.10 -7.25 0.93
C LYS A 288 15.94 -8.50 0.08
N ILE A 289 14.95 -8.45 -0.81
CA ILE A 289 14.72 -9.46 -1.84
C ILE A 289 14.82 -8.79 -3.21
N ASP A 290 15.68 -9.34 -4.06
CA ASP A 290 15.92 -8.83 -5.40
C ASP A 290 14.87 -9.33 -6.41
N ARG A 291 15.06 -8.98 -7.68
CA ARG A 291 14.21 -9.43 -8.79
C ARG A 291 14.17 -10.95 -8.98
N ASN A 292 15.24 -11.65 -8.61
CA ASN A 292 15.41 -13.10 -8.79
C ASN A 292 14.94 -13.90 -7.58
N ASN A 293 14.28 -13.24 -6.61
CA ASN A 293 13.93 -13.82 -5.31
C ASN A 293 15.15 -14.30 -4.50
N ILE A 294 16.30 -13.66 -4.73
CA ILE A 294 17.51 -13.88 -3.96
C ILE A 294 17.48 -12.90 -2.78
N PHE A 295 17.55 -13.44 -1.58
CA PHE A 295 17.70 -12.64 -0.38
C PHE A 295 19.15 -12.14 -0.28
N GLU A 296 19.31 -10.82 -0.21
CA GLU A 296 20.53 -10.26 0.37
C GLU A 296 20.41 -10.42 1.90
N GLN A 297 21.39 -11.08 2.52
CA GLN A 297 21.32 -11.49 3.93
C GLN A 297 21.03 -10.32 4.85
N CYS A 298 20.04 -10.49 5.73
CA CYS A 298 19.71 -9.50 6.75
C CYS A 298 20.90 -9.29 7.70
N GLY A 299 21.47 -8.08 7.69
CA GLY A 299 22.55 -7.67 8.58
C GLY A 299 23.97 -8.03 8.12
N LYS A 300 24.18 -8.37 6.84
CA LYS A 300 25.54 -8.37 6.26
C LYS A 300 25.88 -7.01 5.67
N VAL A 301 26.05 -6.01 6.52
CA VAL A 301 26.82 -4.84 6.12
C VAL A 301 28.27 -5.19 6.44
N GLU A 302 29.05 -5.52 5.40
CA GLU A 302 30.51 -5.73 5.52
C GLU A 302 31.26 -4.46 5.94
N GLU A 303 30.58 -3.32 5.96
CA GLU A 303 31.07 -2.04 6.48
C GLU A 303 30.59 -1.84 7.92
N GLN A 304 31.45 -2.17 8.89
CA GLN A 304 31.23 -1.95 10.33
C GLN A 304 31.02 -0.46 10.74
N ASP A 305 30.94 0.47 9.77
CA ASP A 305 31.00 1.91 9.99
C ASP A 305 29.80 2.71 9.44
N ILE A 306 28.72 2.07 8.96
CA ILE A 306 27.55 2.85 8.53
C ILE A 306 26.69 3.20 9.76
N PRO A 307 26.66 4.47 10.21
CA PRO A 307 25.91 4.85 11.40
C PRO A 307 24.40 4.68 11.18
N ALA A 308 23.67 4.43 12.27
CA ALA A 308 22.22 4.29 12.22
C ALA A 308 21.56 5.54 11.65
N ILE A 309 20.55 5.35 10.79
CA ILE A 309 19.78 6.46 10.23
C ILE A 309 18.73 6.90 11.24
N CYS A 310 18.70 8.18 11.59
CA CYS A 310 17.89 8.71 12.69
C CYS A 310 16.87 9.76 12.24
N MET A 311 15.58 9.55 12.46
CA MET A 311 14.54 10.54 12.12
C MET A 311 13.93 11.14 13.41
N PRO A 312 13.82 12.48 13.53
CA PRO A 312 13.11 13.07 14.66
C PRO A 312 11.60 12.81 14.55
N VAL A 313 10.95 12.60 15.69
CA VAL A 313 9.49 12.50 15.80
C VAL A 313 9.00 13.47 16.87
N SER A 314 8.09 14.34 16.46
CA SER A 314 7.50 15.39 17.27
C SER A 314 5.99 15.20 17.33
N PHE A 315 5.40 15.42 18.50
CA PHE A 315 3.95 15.46 18.67
C PHE A 315 3.52 16.92 18.84
N SER A 316 2.32 17.29 18.39
CA SER A 316 1.78 18.65 18.54
C SER A 316 1.75 19.12 20.00
N GLU A 317 1.60 18.18 20.94
CA GLU A 317 1.61 18.42 22.39
C GLU A 317 3.02 18.63 22.98
N PHE A 318 4.09 18.38 22.23
CA PHE A 318 5.49 18.51 22.67
C PHE A 318 6.02 19.95 22.58
N VAL A 319 5.18 20.92 22.20
CA VAL A 319 5.54 22.35 22.24
C VAL A 319 5.49 22.85 23.69
N SER A 320 6.30 22.25 24.55
CA SER A 320 6.66 22.81 25.85
C SER A 320 7.80 23.81 25.65
N ASP A 321 7.66 25.00 26.23
CA ASP A 321 8.68 26.06 26.31
C ASP A 321 8.97 26.89 25.04
N ASN A 322 7.97 27.21 24.20
CA ASN A 322 8.12 28.08 23.02
C ASN A 322 9.19 27.60 22.00
N LYS A 323 9.67 26.35 22.11
CA LYS A 323 10.64 25.78 21.17
C LYS A 323 9.89 25.16 19.99
N LEU A 324 10.30 25.54 18.78
CA LEU A 324 9.75 25.00 17.55
C LEU A 324 10.21 23.55 17.36
N ALA A 325 9.29 22.60 17.24
CA ALA A 325 9.65 21.19 17.09
C ALA A 325 10.16 20.86 15.68
N HIS A 326 10.98 19.81 15.53
CA HIS A 326 11.36 19.32 14.19
C HIS A 326 10.12 18.95 13.40
N PRO A 327 10.04 19.30 12.10
CA PRO A 327 8.94 18.86 11.25
C PRO A 327 9.00 17.34 11.06
N ASN A 328 7.85 16.68 11.18
CA ASN A 328 7.76 15.25 10.91
C ASN A 328 7.82 15.01 9.40
N LEU A 329 8.74 14.14 8.98
CA LEU A 329 8.75 13.66 7.60
C LEU A 329 7.59 12.68 7.37
N PHE A 330 7.11 12.61 6.12
CA PHE A 330 6.16 11.59 5.68
C PHE A 330 6.70 10.17 5.92
N GLY A 331 5.82 9.17 5.96
CA GLY A 331 6.20 7.78 6.19
C GLY A 331 6.36 7.44 7.68
N ALA A 332 7.56 7.10 8.14
CA ALA A 332 7.74 6.54 9.49
C ALA A 332 7.39 7.49 10.65
N PRO A 333 7.83 8.77 10.67
CA PRO A 333 7.39 9.72 11.70
C PRO A 333 5.87 9.94 11.68
N GLU A 334 5.28 10.02 10.49
CA GLU A 334 3.82 10.14 10.31
C GLU A 334 3.07 8.91 10.84
N ALA A 335 3.58 7.70 10.60
CA ALA A 335 3.00 6.45 11.07
C ALA A 335 2.97 6.36 12.61
N ILE A 336 4.00 6.87 13.29
CA ILE A 336 4.04 6.97 14.75
C ILE A 336 3.02 7.98 15.27
N THR A 337 2.99 9.18 14.69
CA THR A 337 2.13 10.27 15.18
C THR A 337 0.65 10.00 14.93
N SER A 338 0.32 9.34 13.83
CA SER A 338 -1.05 8.97 13.48
C SER A 338 -1.48 7.59 14.01
N ASN A 339 -0.54 6.78 14.50
CA ASN A 339 -0.74 5.40 14.95
C ASN A 339 -1.49 4.51 13.95
N ARG A 340 -1.24 4.76 12.65
CA ARG A 340 -1.78 4.00 11.51
C ARG A 340 -0.69 3.78 10.47
N GLU A 341 -0.92 2.85 9.57
CA GLU A 341 -0.10 2.66 8.39
C GLU A 341 -0.13 3.90 7.48
N VAL A 342 1.02 4.21 6.89
CA VAL A 342 1.18 5.34 5.96
C VAL A 342 1.81 4.82 4.68
N TYR A 343 1.08 4.97 3.58
CA TYR A 343 1.54 4.57 2.25
C TYR A 343 1.93 5.80 1.43
N ILE A 344 3.14 5.78 0.89
CA ILE A 344 3.72 6.82 0.06
C ILE A 344 3.99 6.22 -1.32
N GLY A 345 3.10 6.50 -2.27
CA GLY A 345 3.16 5.93 -3.62
C GLY A 345 4.29 6.52 -4.48
N ASN A 346 4.61 7.79 -4.30
CA ASN A 346 5.72 8.46 -4.99
C ASN A 346 6.52 9.32 -3.99
N ILE A 347 7.71 8.83 -3.61
CA ILE A 347 8.59 9.51 -2.65
C ILE A 347 9.00 10.89 -3.16
N SER A 348 9.39 11.02 -4.44
CA SER A 348 9.90 12.29 -4.98
C SER A 348 8.86 13.41 -4.88
N GLU A 349 7.61 13.12 -5.24
CA GLU A 349 6.49 14.06 -5.11
C GLU A 349 6.24 14.44 -3.64
N HIS A 350 6.36 13.48 -2.71
CA HIS A 350 6.17 13.76 -1.28
C HIS A 350 7.33 14.57 -0.69
N VAL A 351 8.56 14.38 -1.16
CA VAL A 351 9.70 15.23 -0.81
C VAL A 351 9.47 16.66 -1.29
N ASP A 352 9.03 16.84 -2.54
CA ASP A 352 8.72 18.16 -3.10
C ASP A 352 7.62 18.85 -2.29
N LYS A 353 6.51 18.15 -2.04
CA LYS A 353 5.40 18.65 -1.24
C LYS A 353 5.83 19.03 0.17
N PHE A 354 6.63 18.19 0.83
CA PHE A 354 7.15 18.47 2.17
C PHE A 354 7.92 19.79 2.22
N PHE A 355 8.83 20.04 1.27
CA PHE A 355 9.58 21.29 1.23
C PHE A 355 8.71 22.48 0.82
N ASP A 356 7.75 22.31 -0.08
CA ASP A 356 6.80 23.36 -0.44
C ASP A 356 5.95 23.79 0.76
N ASP A 357 5.53 22.84 1.59
CA ASP A 357 4.76 23.11 2.81
C ASP A 357 5.62 23.79 3.88
N LEU A 358 6.87 23.35 4.07
CA LEU A 358 7.81 24.02 4.97
C LEU A 358 8.14 25.45 4.52
N LYS A 359 8.31 25.69 3.21
CA LYS A 359 8.59 27.03 2.64
C LYS A 359 7.43 27.99 2.80
N LYS A 360 6.19 27.48 2.88
CA LYS A 360 4.97 28.26 3.14
C LYS A 360 4.72 28.48 4.63
N SER A 361 5.24 27.62 5.49
CA SER A 361 5.08 27.74 6.94
C SER A 361 5.85 28.95 7.50
N PRO A 362 5.20 29.84 8.27
CA PRO A 362 5.87 30.97 8.90
C PRO A 362 6.94 30.51 9.91
N ASP A 363 6.73 29.34 10.52
CA ASP A 363 7.61 28.83 11.57
C ASP A 363 8.90 28.23 11.00
N TYR A 364 8.84 27.59 9.83
CA TYR A 364 9.97 26.81 9.30
C TYR A 364 10.76 27.50 8.18
N LYS A 365 10.14 28.44 7.45
CA LYS A 365 10.71 29.02 6.23
C LYS A 365 12.13 29.58 6.43
N GLU A 366 12.42 30.22 7.56
CA GLU A 366 13.72 30.82 7.84
C GLU A 366 14.80 29.81 8.24
N HIS A 367 14.41 28.60 8.61
CA HIS A 367 15.31 27.53 9.07
C HIS A 367 15.69 26.54 7.97
N ILE A 368 14.99 26.55 6.82
CA ILE A 368 15.28 25.65 5.70
C ILE A 368 16.59 26.07 5.04
N THR A 369 17.60 25.21 5.13
CA THR A 369 18.87 25.40 4.44
C THR A 369 18.92 24.59 3.16
N GLY A 370 19.67 25.05 2.15
CA GLY A 370 19.93 24.28 0.94
C GLY A 370 20.64 22.95 1.22
N HIS A 371 21.44 22.88 2.29
CA HIS A 371 22.07 21.65 2.75
C HIS A 371 21.02 20.64 3.26
N TYR A 372 20.07 21.07 4.11
CA TYR A 372 18.98 20.21 4.60
C TYR A 372 18.14 19.63 3.45
N GLU A 373 17.73 20.49 2.50
CA GLU A 373 16.97 20.05 1.32
C GLU A 373 17.75 19.06 0.46
N SER A 374 19.02 19.37 0.14
CA SER A 374 19.88 18.50 -0.66
C SER A 374 20.16 17.16 0.02
N SER A 375 20.30 17.15 1.34
CA SER A 375 20.61 15.94 2.12
C SER A 375 19.43 14.96 2.16
N ILE A 376 18.20 15.45 2.37
CA ILE A 376 16.99 14.60 2.30
C ILE A 376 16.76 14.06 0.89
N ARG A 377 16.90 14.91 -0.14
CA ARG A 377 16.80 14.47 -1.55
C ARG A 377 17.86 13.42 -1.87
N SER A 378 19.10 13.63 -1.41
CA SER A 378 20.20 12.70 -1.60
C SER A 378 19.94 11.35 -0.93
N TYR A 379 19.34 11.33 0.26
CA TYR A 379 19.02 10.08 0.96
C TYR A 379 18.15 9.16 0.08
N TYR A 380 17.04 9.67 -0.46
CA TYR A 380 16.14 8.87 -1.29
C TYR A 380 16.68 8.61 -2.70
N ALA A 381 17.57 9.47 -3.22
CA ALA A 381 18.14 9.32 -4.57
C ALA A 381 19.39 8.42 -4.64
N LYS A 382 20.20 8.37 -3.57
CA LYS A 382 21.50 7.66 -3.53
C LYS A 382 21.40 6.24 -2.97
N ASP A 383 20.28 5.84 -2.38
CA ASP A 383 20.10 4.43 -1.99
C ASP A 383 20.29 3.55 -3.24
N LYS A 384 21.09 2.47 -3.11
CA LYS A 384 21.47 1.56 -4.20
C LYS A 384 20.25 1.05 -4.95
N ASP A 385 19.15 0.88 -4.24
CA ASP A 385 17.89 0.33 -4.74
C ASP A 385 16.91 1.41 -5.25
N LYS A 386 17.24 2.69 -5.05
CA LYS A 386 16.45 3.87 -5.45
C LYS A 386 14.96 3.66 -5.17
N PRO A 387 14.58 3.54 -3.87
CA PRO A 387 13.20 3.31 -3.53
C PRO A 387 12.34 4.44 -4.09
N LYS A 388 11.17 4.09 -4.61
CA LYS A 388 10.23 5.05 -5.22
C LYS A 388 8.93 5.15 -4.45
N SER A 389 8.62 4.15 -3.63
CA SER A 389 7.46 4.10 -2.74
C SER A 389 7.82 3.47 -1.40
N ILE A 390 7.06 3.81 -0.35
CA ILE A 390 7.25 3.33 1.02
C ILE A 390 5.89 2.96 1.61
N LEU A 391 5.83 1.84 2.34
CA LEU A 391 4.77 1.57 3.30
C LEU A 391 5.37 1.55 4.70
N SER A 392 4.93 2.46 5.57
CA SER A 392 5.36 2.56 6.97
C SER A 392 4.26 2.03 7.88
N ILE A 393 4.58 1.04 8.71
CA ILE A 393 3.63 0.37 9.60
C ILE A 393 4.11 0.52 11.06
N PRO A 394 3.32 1.13 11.95
CA PRO A 394 3.66 1.17 13.37
C PRO A 394 3.52 -0.23 13.97
N ILE A 395 4.56 -0.67 14.68
CA ILE A 395 4.59 -1.98 15.34
C ILE A 395 4.51 -1.76 16.85
N GLY A 396 3.54 -2.43 17.46
CA GLY A 396 3.22 -2.28 18.87
C GLY A 396 4.25 -2.84 19.84
N LYS A 397 4.25 -2.31 21.06
CA LYS A 397 4.86 -2.91 22.25
C LYS A 397 3.79 -3.59 23.10
N PHE A 398 3.89 -4.89 23.30
CA PHE A 398 3.05 -5.60 24.25
C PHE A 398 3.65 -5.57 25.66
N ASN A 399 2.78 -5.38 26.65
CA ASN A 399 3.16 -5.54 28.05
C ASN A 399 3.10 -7.03 28.42
N LEU A 400 4.22 -7.72 28.22
CA LEU A 400 4.33 -9.14 28.53
C LEU A 400 4.50 -9.34 30.04
N ASN A 401 3.48 -9.90 30.69
CA ASN A 401 3.65 -10.41 32.04
C ASN A 401 4.47 -11.70 31.98
N ILE A 402 5.76 -11.58 32.26
CA ILE A 402 6.77 -12.66 32.23
C ILE A 402 6.34 -13.89 33.07
N ASN A 403 5.47 -13.70 34.07
CA ASN A 403 4.97 -14.81 34.91
C ASN A 403 3.77 -15.56 34.32
N LYS A 404 3.02 -14.95 33.40
CA LYS A 404 1.80 -15.53 32.81
C LYS A 404 1.94 -15.81 31.31
N LEU A 405 2.79 -15.07 30.59
CA LEU A 405 3.08 -15.18 29.16
C LEU A 405 1.84 -15.54 28.32
N ALA A 406 0.79 -14.74 28.46
CA ALA A 406 -0.42 -14.86 27.64
C ALA A 406 -0.23 -14.09 26.33
N TYR A 407 -0.86 -14.56 25.25
CA TYR A 407 -0.88 -13.86 23.96
C TYR A 407 -1.77 -12.61 24.07
N PRO A 408 -1.20 -11.40 24.07
CA PRO A 408 -1.96 -10.16 24.22
C PRO A 408 -2.69 -9.82 22.92
N SER A 409 -3.89 -9.25 23.04
CA SER A 409 -4.72 -8.87 21.88
C SER A 409 -4.50 -7.45 21.38
N ALA A 410 -3.95 -6.55 22.21
CA ALA A 410 -3.71 -5.15 21.89
C ALA A 410 -2.40 -4.65 22.52
N TYR A 411 -1.73 -3.72 21.83
CA TYR A 411 -0.50 -3.07 22.31
C TYR A 411 -0.83 -1.66 22.84
N ASP A 412 -0.03 -1.17 23.78
CA ASP A 412 -0.28 0.12 24.45
C ASP A 412 0.28 1.31 23.65
N GLN A 413 1.50 1.14 23.12
CA GLN A 413 2.23 2.16 22.38
C GLN A 413 3.09 1.51 21.30
N PRO A 414 3.43 2.21 20.20
CA PRO A 414 4.37 1.70 19.22
C PRO A 414 5.78 1.53 19.83
N ALA A 415 6.41 0.40 19.56
CA ALA A 415 7.82 0.13 19.88
C ALA A 415 8.75 0.61 18.77
N CYS A 416 8.31 0.44 17.52
CA CYS A 416 9.10 0.71 16.33
C CYS A 416 8.19 0.91 15.11
N VAL A 417 8.78 1.25 13.97
CA VAL A 417 8.11 1.28 12.66
C VAL A 417 8.78 0.30 11.73
N LEU A 418 7.98 -0.54 11.08
CA LEU A 418 8.40 -1.33 9.94
C LEU A 418 8.24 -0.49 8.67
N ASN A 419 9.34 -0.20 7.97
CA ASN A 419 9.27 0.40 6.63
C ASN A 419 9.53 -0.66 5.58
N ILE A 420 8.66 -0.69 4.57
CA ILE A 420 8.79 -1.51 3.38
C ILE A 420 9.00 -0.57 2.19
N TYR A 421 10.20 -0.59 1.64
CA TYR A 421 10.62 0.16 0.47
C TYR A 421 10.49 -0.68 -0.78
N VAL A 422 9.98 -0.07 -1.85
CA VAL A 422 9.87 -0.71 -3.16
C VAL A 422 10.42 0.22 -4.23
N ASN A 423 11.21 -0.31 -5.16
CA ASN A 423 11.82 0.42 -6.27
C ASN A 423 10.83 0.77 -7.42
N ARG A 424 9.54 0.88 -7.12
CA ARG A 424 8.46 1.11 -8.09
C ARG A 424 7.52 2.20 -7.58
N ILE A 425 7.15 3.14 -8.45
CA ILE A 425 6.14 4.16 -8.13
C ILE A 425 4.78 3.46 -8.06
N ASN A 426 3.99 3.80 -7.05
CA ASN A 426 2.63 3.30 -6.86
C ASN A 426 2.55 1.77 -6.91
N PHE A 427 3.42 1.05 -6.19
CA PHE A 427 3.43 -0.41 -6.23
C PHE A 427 2.11 -1.05 -5.71
N LEU A 428 1.41 -0.35 -4.81
CA LEU A 428 0.06 -0.70 -4.37
C LEU A 428 -1.03 0.05 -5.13
N GLU A 429 -0.70 0.81 -6.19
CA GLU A 429 -1.61 1.55 -7.09
C GLU A 429 -2.44 2.67 -6.43
N ASN A 430 -3.12 2.41 -5.31
CA ASN A 430 -4.02 3.33 -4.62
C ASN A 430 -4.06 3.04 -3.09
N GLU A 431 -4.67 3.96 -2.34
CA GLU A 431 -4.80 3.85 -0.87
C GLU A 431 -5.64 2.64 -0.43
N LEU A 432 -6.74 2.32 -1.10
CA LEU A 432 -7.61 1.19 -0.74
C LEU A 432 -6.89 -0.16 -0.83
N LYS A 433 -6.05 -0.36 -1.86
CA LYS A 433 -5.23 -1.56 -2.01
C LYS A 433 -4.12 -1.59 -0.95
N SER A 434 -3.64 -0.43 -0.51
CA SER A 434 -2.69 -0.36 0.61
C SER A 434 -3.31 -0.76 1.95
N GLU A 435 -4.55 -0.32 2.23
CA GLU A 435 -5.32 -0.74 3.41
C GLU A 435 -5.63 -2.25 3.37
N ALA A 436 -6.01 -2.76 2.20
CA ALA A 436 -6.28 -4.18 2.00
C ALA A 436 -5.01 -5.03 2.15
N PHE A 437 -3.88 -4.53 1.65
CA PHE A 437 -2.56 -5.16 1.82
C PHE A 437 -2.13 -5.18 3.28
N TYR A 438 -2.26 -4.05 3.98
CA TYR A 438 -1.95 -3.98 5.41
C TYR A 438 -2.85 -4.93 6.22
N SER A 439 -4.15 -4.95 5.93
CA SER A 439 -5.10 -5.88 6.57
C SER A 439 -4.70 -7.34 6.39
N MET A 440 -4.15 -7.68 5.23
CA MET A 440 -3.60 -9.01 4.96
C MET A 440 -2.30 -9.26 5.74
N LEU A 441 -1.38 -8.30 5.79
CA LEU A 441 -0.10 -8.40 6.53
C LEU A 441 -0.23 -8.34 8.05
N ARG A 442 -1.38 -7.87 8.57
CA ARG A 442 -1.61 -7.63 9.99
C ARG A 442 -1.23 -8.81 10.91
N PRO A 443 -1.51 -10.08 10.58
CA PRO A 443 -1.07 -11.22 11.40
C PRO A 443 0.46 -11.35 11.50
N LEU A 444 1.19 -11.14 10.40
CA LEU A 444 2.67 -11.13 10.42
C LEU A 444 3.20 -9.94 11.24
N CYS A 445 2.59 -8.76 11.09
CA CYS A 445 2.95 -7.58 11.89
C CYS A 445 2.70 -7.80 13.39
N HIS A 446 1.64 -8.54 13.74
CA HIS A 446 1.35 -8.93 15.11
C HIS A 446 2.42 -9.89 15.66
N ASN A 447 2.84 -10.88 14.88
CA ASN A 447 3.94 -11.77 15.26
C ASN A 447 5.27 -11.02 15.42
N LEU A 448 5.57 -10.07 14.53
CA LEU A 448 6.72 -9.20 14.65
C LEU A 448 6.68 -8.39 15.96
N SER A 449 5.52 -7.81 16.29
CA SER A 449 5.29 -7.10 17.56
C SER A 449 5.52 -7.99 18.78
N MET A 450 5.11 -9.27 18.72
CA MET A 450 5.40 -10.25 19.77
C MET A 450 6.90 -10.51 19.92
N LEU A 451 7.62 -10.76 18.83
CA LEU A 451 9.07 -11.01 18.85
C LEU A 451 9.85 -9.81 19.41
N ILE A 452 9.50 -8.59 18.99
CA ILE A 452 10.10 -7.35 19.52
C ILE A 452 9.82 -7.22 21.02
N SER A 453 8.59 -7.51 21.44
CA SER A 453 8.22 -7.44 22.86
C SER A 453 8.96 -8.48 23.70
N LEU A 454 9.18 -9.69 23.16
CA LEU A 454 9.99 -10.73 23.80
C LEU A 454 11.45 -10.32 23.93
N LYS A 455 12.03 -9.75 22.86
CA LYS A 455 13.40 -9.22 22.87
C LYS A 455 13.58 -8.14 23.94
N ILE A 456 12.67 -7.17 24.00
CA ILE A 456 12.68 -6.13 25.03
C ILE A 456 12.55 -6.75 26.43
N ALA A 457 11.62 -7.68 26.63
CA ALA A 457 11.44 -8.31 27.95
C ALA A 457 12.69 -9.08 28.40
N TYR A 458 13.28 -9.86 27.49
CA TYR A 458 14.49 -10.64 27.75
C TYR A 458 15.68 -9.74 28.10
N THR A 459 15.92 -8.68 27.33
CA THR A 459 17.08 -7.83 27.62
C THR A 459 16.90 -6.99 28.88
N ASN A 460 15.66 -6.63 29.26
CA ASN A 460 15.39 -6.06 30.58
C ASN A 460 15.74 -7.04 31.72
N MET A 461 15.48 -8.34 31.55
CA MET A 461 15.90 -9.36 32.54
C MET A 461 17.42 -9.43 32.67
N LEU A 462 18.15 -9.46 31.54
CA LEU A 462 19.62 -9.45 31.52
C LEU A 462 20.20 -8.22 32.21
N LYS A 463 19.62 -7.04 31.99
CA LYS A 463 20.03 -5.80 32.66
C LYS A 463 19.84 -5.85 34.17
N VAL A 464 18.69 -6.33 34.64
CA VAL A 464 18.42 -6.44 36.09
C VAL A 464 19.42 -7.42 36.73
N TYR A 465 19.74 -8.51 36.04
CA TYR A 465 20.72 -9.47 36.51
C TYR A 465 22.13 -8.86 36.59
N THR A 466 22.64 -8.32 35.48
CA THR A 466 23.99 -7.70 35.41
C THR A 466 24.13 -6.50 36.35
N GLY A 467 23.10 -5.67 36.46
CA GLY A 467 23.03 -4.57 37.43
C GLY A 467 23.06 -5.03 38.88
N THR A 468 22.40 -6.15 39.22
CA THR A 468 22.50 -6.71 40.58
C THR A 468 23.83 -7.43 40.85
N SER A 469 24.46 -8.04 39.85
CA SER A 469 25.77 -8.70 40.01
C SER A 469 26.92 -7.71 40.24
N ASN A 470 26.87 -6.53 39.63
CA ASN A 470 27.87 -5.46 39.86
C ASN A 470 27.74 -4.79 41.24
N VAL A 471 26.55 -4.80 41.84
CA VAL A 471 26.34 -4.28 43.20
C VAL A 471 26.89 -5.28 44.24
N VAL A 472 26.74 -6.58 44.01
CA VAL A 472 27.19 -7.63 44.95
C VAL A 472 28.72 -7.77 44.97
N THR A 473 29.44 -7.37 43.91
CA THR A 473 30.92 -7.33 43.89
C THR A 473 31.53 -6.08 44.55
N SER A 474 30.70 -5.13 45.01
CA SER A 474 31.17 -3.92 45.73
C SER A 474 31.06 -3.98 47.26
N VAL A 475 30.67 -5.13 47.83
CA VAL A 475 30.66 -5.33 49.30
C VAL A 475 31.72 -6.35 49.70
N SER A 476 32.99 -5.95 49.62
CA SER A 476 34.07 -6.57 50.38
C SER A 476 34.33 -5.77 51.65
N GLN A 477 33.65 -6.20 52.72
CA GLN A 477 33.98 -6.13 54.15
C GLN A 477 34.45 -4.82 54.83
N PRO A 478 34.02 -4.63 56.10
CA PRO A 478 34.22 -3.41 56.86
C PRO A 478 35.67 -3.27 57.35
N LYS A 479 36.21 -2.05 57.32
CA LYS A 479 37.31 -1.66 58.20
C LYS A 479 36.74 -0.90 59.39
N GLU A 480 36.68 -1.58 60.53
CA GLU A 480 36.88 -0.95 61.83
C GLU A 480 38.25 -0.24 61.84
N VAL A 481 38.27 1.06 62.14
CA VAL A 481 39.27 1.79 62.97
C VAL A 481 38.55 3.08 63.41
N ALA A 482 38.00 3.18 64.62
CA ALA A 482 38.62 3.63 65.86
C ALA A 482 39.16 5.09 65.84
N ASN A 483 38.52 5.93 66.67
CA ASN A 483 39.03 7.11 67.40
C ASN A 483 39.82 8.20 66.67
N GLY A 484 39.29 9.44 66.77
CA GLY A 484 39.99 10.69 66.48
C GLY A 484 39.04 11.79 66.07
#